data_AF-A0A9R0J6S7-F1
#
_entry.id   AF-A0A9R0J6S7-F1
#
_cell.length_a   1.000
_cell.length_b   1.000
_cell.length_c   1.000
_cell.angle_alpha   90.00
_cell.angle_beta   90.00
_cell.angle_gamma   90.00
#
_symmetry.space_group_name_H-M   'P 1'
#
loop_
_entity.id
_entity.type
_entity.pdbx_description
1 polymer ?
#
loop_
_entity_poly.entity_id
_entity_poly.type
_entity_poly.pdbx_seq_one_letter_code
_entity_poly.pdbx_strand_id
1 'polypeptide(L)'
;MGIATDCSCPICGIQPENVAHLFFECTYSVECGTAVLKWLSFSHCKSGLNALLRWVQRTASSDFRRRVAYTAIAAIVYHVWKARNTCIWQLQVPSIQKLVKDIQGDVKYRVQHLISKKVSSSDLLWFHSL
;
A
#
# COMPACT_ATOMS: atom_id res chain seq x y z
N MET A 1 -20.51 -32.36 11.54
CA MET A 1 -19.53 -31.33 11.95
C MET A 1 -19.73 -30.12 11.05
N GLY A 2 -20.31 -29.04 11.59
CA GLY A 2 -20.47 -27.80 10.85
C GLY A 2 -19.17 -27.01 10.93
N ILE A 3 -18.52 -26.79 9.79
CA ILE A 3 -17.45 -25.81 9.70
C ILE A 3 -18.16 -24.47 9.81
N ALA A 4 -18.08 -23.82 10.98
CA ALA A 4 -18.35 -22.40 11.04
C ALA A 4 -17.27 -21.74 10.19
N THR A 5 -17.58 -21.50 8.91
CA THR A 5 -16.80 -20.63 8.06
C THR A 5 -16.98 -19.25 8.66
N ASP A 6 -16.11 -18.90 9.60
CA ASP A 6 -16.02 -17.52 10.02
C ASP A 6 -15.54 -16.75 8.78
N CYS A 7 -16.50 -16.11 8.10
CA CYS A 7 -16.24 -15.31 6.92
C CYS A 7 -15.54 -14.01 7.29
N SER A 8 -15.16 -13.80 8.55
CA SER A 8 -14.46 -12.61 9.01
C SER A 8 -13.09 -12.45 8.34
N CYS A 9 -12.68 -11.19 8.19
CA CYS A 9 -11.37 -10.82 7.68
C CYS A 9 -10.26 -11.42 8.58
N PRO A 10 -9.34 -12.24 8.06
CA PRO A 10 -8.28 -12.88 8.84
C PRO A 10 -7.31 -11.91 9.50
N ILE A 11 -7.31 -10.64 9.07
CA ILE A 11 -6.44 -9.61 9.63
C ILE A 11 -7.11 -8.91 10.82
N CYS A 12 -8.32 -8.38 10.64
CA CYS A 12 -8.98 -7.58 11.67
C CYS A 12 -10.01 -8.35 12.50
N GLY A 13 -10.60 -9.43 11.97
CA GLY A 13 -11.66 -10.20 12.62
C GLY A 13 -13.01 -9.48 12.79
N ILE A 14 -13.17 -8.25 12.29
CA ILE A 14 -14.37 -7.42 12.56
C ILE A 14 -15.46 -7.58 11.50
N GLN A 15 -15.09 -7.50 10.22
CA GLN A 15 -16.02 -7.51 9.09
C GLN A 15 -15.78 -8.72 8.18
N PRO A 16 -16.77 -9.17 7.40
CA PRO A 16 -16.58 -10.22 6.43
C PRO A 16 -15.47 -9.88 5.42
N GLU A 17 -14.62 -10.85 5.07
CA GLU A 17 -13.61 -10.70 4.05
C GLU A 17 -14.27 -10.52 2.67
N ASN A 18 -13.92 -9.42 2.02
CA ASN A 18 -14.15 -9.20 0.59
C ASN A 18 -13.04 -8.28 0.06
N VAL A 19 -12.98 -8.10 -1.26
CA VAL A 19 -11.93 -7.28 -1.91
C VAL A 19 -11.97 -5.82 -1.43
N ALA A 20 -13.17 -5.23 -1.29
CA ALA A 20 -13.30 -3.85 -0.83
C ALA A 20 -12.79 -3.70 0.60
N HIS A 21 -13.25 -4.60 1.48
CA HIS A 21 -12.84 -4.62 2.86
C HIS A 21 -11.32 -4.84 3.00
N LEU A 22 -10.79 -5.94 2.47
CA LEU A 22 -9.40 -6.32 2.65
C LEU A 22 -8.42 -5.22 2.22
N PHE A 23 -8.67 -4.54 1.11
CA PHE A 23 -7.70 -3.57 0.56
C PHE A 23 -8.00 -2.11 0.89
N PHE A 24 -9.26 -1.74 1.18
CA PHE A 24 -9.66 -0.33 1.23
C PHE A 24 -10.47 0.09 2.47
N GLU A 25 -10.98 -0.85 3.27
CA GLU A 25 -11.83 -0.51 4.43
C GLU A 25 -11.35 -1.16 5.73
N CYS A 26 -10.56 -2.24 5.63
CA CYS A 26 -9.91 -2.88 6.78
C CYS A 26 -9.01 -1.85 7.46
N THR A 27 -9.20 -1.68 8.77
CA THR A 27 -8.45 -0.71 9.59
C THR A 27 -6.95 -0.88 9.42
N TYR A 28 -6.47 -2.12 9.40
CA TYR A 28 -5.08 -2.47 9.13
C TYR A 28 -4.59 -1.93 7.79
N SER A 29 -5.32 -2.19 6.71
CA SER A 29 -4.94 -1.81 5.34
C SER A 29 -5.02 -0.30 5.14
N VAL A 30 -6.03 0.36 5.71
CA VAL A 30 -6.19 1.82 5.69
C VAL A 30 -5.06 2.52 6.42
N GLU A 31 -4.67 2.02 7.59
CA GLU A 31 -3.58 2.57 8.38
C GLU A 31 -2.22 2.39 7.66
N CYS A 32 -1.94 1.19 7.15
CA CYS A 32 -0.74 0.92 6.34
C CYS A 32 -0.68 1.82 5.10
N GLY A 33 -1.76 1.88 4.33
CA GLY A 33 -1.83 2.70 3.13
C GLY A 33 -1.67 4.19 3.42
N THR A 34 -2.27 4.67 4.51
CA THR A 34 -2.12 6.07 4.94
C THR A 34 -0.69 6.39 5.36
N ALA A 35 -0.01 5.50 6.09
CA ALA A 35 1.38 5.70 6.47
C ALA A 35 2.32 5.75 5.25
N VAL A 36 2.14 4.85 4.28
CA VAL A 36 2.93 4.81 3.04
C VAL A 36 2.68 6.05 2.18
N LEU A 37 1.43 6.49 2.05
CA LEU A 37 1.12 7.71 1.29
C LEU A 37 1.67 8.97 1.96
N LYS A 38 1.57 9.07 3.29
CA LYS A 38 2.19 10.18 4.05
C LYS A 38 3.70 10.23 3.84
N TRP A 39 4.37 9.07 3.85
CA TRP A 39 5.81 8.99 3.55
C TRP A 39 6.15 9.58 2.18
N LEU A 40 5.31 9.36 1.17
CA LEU A 40 5.44 9.96 -0.16
C LEU A 40 4.94 11.42 -0.25
N SER A 41 4.65 12.08 0.87
CA SER A 41 4.08 13.43 0.94
C SER A 41 2.68 13.57 0.31
N PHE A 42 1.91 12.49 0.30
CA PHE A 42 0.50 12.46 -0.11
C PHE A 42 -0.41 12.53 1.13
N SER A 43 -1.45 13.38 1.10
CA SER A 43 -2.22 13.73 2.30
C SER A 43 -3.09 12.60 2.87
N HIS A 44 -3.73 11.75 2.04
CA HIS A 44 -4.56 10.64 2.54
C HIS A 44 -4.89 9.57 1.48
N CYS A 45 -5.12 8.34 1.94
CA CYS A 45 -5.75 7.26 1.19
C CYS A 45 -7.26 7.51 1.08
N LYS A 46 -7.78 7.74 -0.13
CA LYS A 46 -9.23 7.72 -0.35
C LYS A 46 -9.75 6.28 -0.33
N SER A 47 -10.97 6.08 0.14
CA SER A 47 -11.64 4.77 0.07
C SER A 47 -11.79 4.33 -1.39
N GLY A 48 -11.25 3.14 -1.69
CA GLY A 48 -11.33 2.48 -2.99
C GLY A 48 -10.21 2.79 -3.98
N LEU A 49 -9.73 1.74 -4.66
CA LEU A 49 -8.62 1.80 -5.63
C LEU A 49 -8.80 2.88 -6.69
N ASN A 50 -9.98 2.93 -7.31
CA ASN A 50 -10.25 3.84 -8.43
C ASN A 50 -10.21 5.30 -7.99
N ALA A 51 -10.71 5.61 -6.79
CA ALA A 51 -10.65 6.96 -6.24
C ALA A 51 -9.20 7.36 -5.93
N LEU A 52 -8.42 6.44 -5.36
CA LEU A 52 -7.01 6.64 -5.07
C LEU A 52 -6.17 6.86 -6.34
N LEU A 53 -6.34 6.02 -7.37
CA LEU A 53 -5.61 6.15 -8.63
C LEU A 53 -5.93 7.45 -9.36
N ARG A 54 -7.21 7.84 -9.43
CA ARG A 54 -7.63 9.13 -10.02
C ARG A 54 -7.09 10.31 -9.22
N TRP A 55 -7.03 10.18 -7.89
CA TRP A 55 -6.49 11.23 -7.04
C TRP A 55 -5.01 11.44 -7.30
N VAL A 56 -4.20 10.36 -7.30
CA VAL A 56 -2.77 10.42 -7.65
C VAL A 56 -2.56 11.05 -9.03
N GLN A 57 -3.40 10.70 -10.01
CA GLN A 57 -3.33 11.27 -11.35
C GLN A 57 -3.50 12.79 -11.36
N ARG A 58 -4.30 13.35 -10.46
CA ARG A 58 -4.58 14.79 -10.35
C ARG A 58 -3.61 15.55 -9.46
N THR A 59 -3.04 14.91 -8.44
CA THR A 59 -2.23 15.58 -7.41
C THR A 59 -0.73 15.43 -7.59
N ALA A 60 -0.26 14.41 -8.30
CA ALA A 60 1.16 14.22 -8.51
C ALA A 60 1.76 15.37 -9.35
N SER A 61 2.81 16.01 -8.83
CA SER A 61 3.45 17.17 -9.47
C SER A 61 4.25 16.83 -10.72
N SER A 62 4.57 15.55 -10.96
CA SER A 62 5.28 15.08 -12.16
C SER A 62 4.91 13.65 -12.53
N ASP A 63 5.22 13.25 -13.78
CA ASP A 63 5.05 11.86 -14.24
C ASP A 63 5.88 10.88 -13.39
N PHE A 64 7.07 11.29 -12.97
CA PHE A 64 7.91 10.46 -12.13
C PHE A 64 7.27 10.21 -10.77
N ARG A 65 6.85 11.26 -10.05
CA ARG A 65 6.18 11.09 -8.75
C ARG A 65 4.87 10.31 -8.86
N ARG A 66 4.14 10.48 -9.96
CA ARG A 66 2.95 9.67 -10.27
C ARG A 66 3.29 8.19 -10.39
N ARG A 67 4.36 7.84 -11.11
CA ARG A 67 4.83 6.45 -11.23
C ARG A 67 5.26 5.88 -9.88
N VAL A 68 6.00 6.65 -9.07
CA VAL A 68 6.37 6.23 -7.71
C VAL A 68 5.13 5.94 -6.85
N ALA A 69 4.12 6.81 -6.91
CA ALA A 69 2.87 6.62 -6.20
C ALA A 69 2.11 5.37 -6.68
N TYR A 70 2.06 5.10 -7.99
CA TYR A 70 1.47 3.86 -8.52
C TYR A 70 2.23 2.60 -8.07
N THR A 71 3.57 2.65 -8.06
CA THR A 71 4.38 1.56 -7.51
C THR A 71 4.06 1.31 -6.05
N ALA A 72 3.91 2.37 -5.25
CA ALA A 72 3.53 2.24 -3.84
C ALA A 72 2.13 1.67 -3.64
N ILE A 73 1.14 2.08 -4.45
CA ILE A 73 -0.21 1.51 -4.40
C ILE A 73 -0.20 0.02 -4.74
N ALA A 74 0.54 -0.38 -5.78
CA ALA A 74 0.69 -1.78 -6.14
C ALA A 74 1.39 -2.58 -5.02
N ALA A 75 2.43 -2.00 -4.41
CA ALA A 75 3.14 -2.61 -3.28
C ALA A 75 2.23 -2.76 -2.05
N ILE A 76 1.41 -1.75 -1.71
CA ILE A 76 0.42 -1.86 -0.61
C ILE A 76 -0.51 -3.05 -0.84
N VAL A 77 -1.12 -3.15 -2.04
CA VAL A 77 -2.04 -4.26 -2.37
C VAL A 77 -1.34 -5.60 -2.23
N TYR A 78 -0.13 -5.74 -2.77
CA TYR A 78 0.65 -6.97 -2.68
C TYR A 78 0.99 -7.34 -1.23
N HIS A 79 1.49 -6.38 -0.45
CA HIS A 79 1.89 -6.63 0.93
C HIS A 79 0.70 -6.91 1.85
N VAL A 80 -0.45 -6.27 1.64
CA VAL A 80 -1.70 -6.59 2.35
C VAL A 80 -2.16 -8.01 2.01
N TRP A 81 -2.16 -8.40 0.75
CA TRP A 81 -2.46 -9.78 0.34
C TRP A 81 -1.50 -10.78 0.99
N LYS A 82 -0.20 -10.46 1.01
CA LYS A 82 0.80 -11.28 1.68
C LYS A 82 0.54 -11.39 3.19
N ALA A 83 0.22 -10.29 3.85
CA ALA A 83 -0.13 -10.27 5.28
C ALA A 83 -1.36 -11.14 5.57
N ARG A 84 -2.42 -11.03 4.77
CA ARG A 84 -3.61 -11.88 4.85
C ARG A 84 -3.25 -13.36 4.76
N ASN A 85 -2.39 -13.74 3.82
CA ASN A 85 -1.93 -15.12 3.70
C ASN A 85 -1.11 -15.56 4.92
N THR A 86 -0.22 -14.71 5.44
CA THR A 86 0.49 -14.98 6.69
C THR A 86 -0.48 -15.22 7.86
N CYS A 87 -1.56 -14.43 7.97
CA CYS A 87 -2.58 -14.66 9.00
C CYS A 87 -3.22 -16.04 8.89
N ILE A 88 -3.53 -16.50 7.68
CA ILE A 88 -4.19 -17.80 7.48
C ILE A 88 -3.24 -18.96 7.71
N TRP A 89 -2.02 -18.89 7.17
CA TRP A 89 -1.11 -20.04 7.16
C TRP A 89 -0.21 -20.11 8.40
N GLN A 90 0.04 -18.97 9.05
CA GLN A 90 0.95 -18.86 10.19
C GLN A 90 0.25 -18.36 11.46
N LEU A 91 -1.05 -18.01 11.40
CA LEU A 91 -1.82 -17.49 12.52
C LEU A 91 -1.19 -16.24 13.16
N GLN A 92 -0.52 -15.44 12.33
CA GLN A 92 0.19 -14.22 12.75
C GLN A 92 -0.23 -13.04 11.90
N VAL A 93 -0.55 -11.92 12.56
CA VAL A 93 -0.78 -10.63 11.90
C VAL A 93 0.52 -9.82 11.94
N PRO A 94 1.17 -9.53 10.81
CA PRO A 94 2.37 -8.69 10.79
C PRO A 94 2.05 -7.29 11.34
N SER A 95 2.94 -6.70 12.12
CA SER A 95 2.71 -5.33 12.60
C SER A 95 2.67 -4.33 11.45
N ILE A 96 1.87 -3.27 11.62
CA ILE A 96 1.74 -2.19 10.63
C ILE A 96 3.09 -1.56 10.33
N GLN A 97 3.92 -1.36 11.36
CA GLN A 97 5.26 -0.79 11.22
C GLN A 97 6.17 -1.67 10.36
N LYS A 98 6.09 -3.00 10.53
CA LYS A 98 6.86 -3.94 9.71
C LYS A 98 6.39 -3.90 8.26
N LEU A 99 5.07 -3.91 8.04
CA LEU A 99 4.51 -3.88 6.69
C LEU A 99 4.88 -2.58 5.95
N VAL A 100 4.75 -1.44 6.61
CA VAL A 100 5.12 -0.12 6.06
C VAL A 100 6.60 -0.09 5.68
N LYS A 101 7.49 -0.57 6.55
CA LYS A 101 8.93 -0.64 6.27
C LYS A 101 9.24 -1.52 5.06
N ASP A 102 8.57 -2.66 4.94
CA ASP A 102 8.75 -3.58 3.82
C ASP A 102 8.27 -2.96 2.51
N ILE A 103 7.11 -2.28 2.52
CA ILE A 103 6.58 -1.57 1.35
C ILE A 103 7.53 -0.44 0.93
N GLN A 104 8.01 0.37 1.88
CA GLN A 104 8.98 1.43 1.60
C GLN A 104 10.25 0.89 0.96
N GLY A 105 10.78 -0.22 1.47
CA GLY A 105 11.94 -0.91 0.92
C GLY A 105 11.71 -1.42 -0.51
N ASP A 106 10.60 -2.11 -0.76
CA ASP A 106 10.24 -2.64 -2.08
C ASP A 106 10.04 -1.51 -3.10
N VAL A 107 9.34 -0.43 -2.72
CA VAL A 107 9.16 0.75 -3.58
C VAL A 107 10.49 1.42 -3.91
N LYS A 108 11.34 1.68 -2.90
CA LYS A 108 12.66 2.29 -3.13
C LYS A 108 13.50 1.42 -4.07
N TYR A 109 13.58 0.12 -3.79
CA TYR A 109 14.35 -0.82 -4.59
C TYR A 109 13.86 -0.84 -6.04
N ARG A 110 12.56 -1.02 -6.27
CA ARG A 110 12.00 -1.06 -7.63
C ARG A 110 12.19 0.25 -8.38
N VAL A 111 11.87 1.38 -7.76
CA VAL A 111 11.99 2.68 -8.42
C VAL A 111 13.44 2.96 -8.74
N GLN A 112 14.38 2.73 -7.82
CA GLN A 112 15.81 2.97 -8.05
C GLN A 112 16.35 2.21 -9.26
N HIS A 113 15.90 0.97 -9.49
CA HIS A 113 16.31 0.16 -10.64
C HIS A 113 15.61 0.55 -11.95
N LEU A 114 14.58 1.39 -11.89
CA LEU A 114 13.80 1.84 -13.05
C LEU A 114 13.95 3.34 -13.33
N ILE A 115 14.74 4.08 -12.53
CA ILE A 115 15.05 5.49 -12.77
C ILE A 115 15.76 5.63 -14.11
N SER A 116 15.27 6.55 -14.94
CA SER A 116 15.90 6.90 -16.22
C SER A 116 16.63 8.23 -16.12
N LYS A 117 17.57 8.48 -17.05
CA LYS A 117 18.27 9.78 -17.18
C LYS A 117 17.34 10.98 -17.47
N LYS A 118 16.05 10.74 -17.77
CA LYS A 118 15.06 11.78 -18.06
C LYS A 118 14.37 12.34 -16.81
N VAL A 119 14.64 11.80 -15.62
CA VAL A 119 14.07 12.30 -14.36
C VAL A 119 14.75 13.63 -14.01
N SER A 120 13.96 14.63 -13.60
CA SER A 120 14.48 15.94 -13.20
C SER A 120 15.31 15.86 -11.92
N SER A 121 16.26 16.78 -11.73
CA SER A 121 17.08 16.82 -10.52
C SER A 121 16.24 17.03 -9.25
N SER A 122 15.16 17.83 -9.33
CA SER A 122 14.26 18.07 -8.19
C SER A 122 13.47 16.82 -7.79
N ASP A 123 13.04 16.00 -8.76
CA ASP A 123 12.37 14.73 -8.50
C ASP A 123 13.32 13.66 -7.98
N LEU A 124 14.56 13.65 -8.48
CA LEU A 124 15.60 12.74 -8.00
C LEU A 124 15.98 13.06 -6.55
N LEU A 125 16.19 14.34 -6.22
CA LEU A 125 16.45 14.79 -4.84
C LEU A 125 15.30 14.45 -3.91
N TRP A 126 14.05 14.69 -4.34
CA TRP A 126 12.87 14.27 -3.58
C TRP A 126 12.87 12.77 -3.32
N PHE A 127 13.12 11.94 -4.33
CA PHE A 127 13.12 10.48 -4.17
C PHE A 127 14.24 10.00 -3.24
N HIS A 128 15.43 10.60 -3.31
CA HIS A 128 16.53 10.26 -2.41
C HIS A 128 16.32 10.74 -0.97
N SER A 129 15.44 11.73 -0.75
CA SER A 129 15.07 12.17 0.60
C SER A 129 14.04 11.29 1.30
N LEU A 130 13.39 10.38 0.56
CA LEU A 130 12.45 9.39 1.10
C LEU A 130 13.16 8.35 1.96
#